data_AF-A0A060BQK2-F1
#
_entry.id   AF-A0A060BQK2-F1
#
_cell.length_a   1.000
_cell.length_b   1.000
_cell.length_c   1.000
_cell.angle_alpha   90.00
_cell.angle_beta   90.00
_cell.angle_gamma   90.00
#
_symmetry.space_group_name_H-M   'P 1'
#
loop_
_entity.id
_entity.type
_entity.pdbx_description
1 polymer ?
#
loop_
_entity_poly.entity_id
_entity_poly.type
_entity_poly.pdbx_seq_one_letter_code
_entity_poly.pdbx_strand_id
1 'polypeptide(L)'
;LNRSNGGTYGGYYVDQLTYNSQVQNTLAQGKRAHTYIWYQVGGSIELSKGVLDRYLPQIATPKGSIDALDYESGASGSKQANTDAILYGMRRVKEAGYTPMYYSYKPYTIANVDYKRIIKEFPGSLWIAEYPNYEVTPTPNWNFFPSMDDIGI
;
A
#
# COMPACT_ATOMS: atom_id res chain seq x y z
N LEU A 1 11.03 -0.16 8.83
CA LEU A 1 10.65 -1.59 8.84
C LEU A 1 9.15 -1.65 8.58
N ASN A 2 8.74 -2.33 7.51
CA ASN A 2 7.35 -2.30 7.02
C ASN A 2 6.70 -3.66 7.33
N ARG A 3 5.51 -3.67 7.93
CA ARG A 3 4.82 -4.90 8.37
C ARG A 3 3.38 -4.92 7.89
N SER A 4 2.92 -6.06 7.37
CA SER A 4 1.50 -6.25 7.06
C SER A 4 0.71 -6.42 8.35
N ASN A 5 -0.40 -5.71 8.50
CA ASN A 5 -1.40 -6.00 9.54
C ASN A 5 -2.49 -6.99 9.07
N GLY A 6 -2.40 -7.45 7.81
CA GLY A 6 -3.39 -8.30 7.15
C GLY A 6 -3.87 -7.69 5.83
N GLY A 7 -4.98 -8.22 5.30
CA GLY A 7 -5.59 -7.67 4.10
C GLY A 7 -6.64 -8.59 3.46
N THR A 8 -7.02 -8.27 2.24
CA THR A 8 -7.95 -9.11 1.44
C THR A 8 -7.26 -9.85 0.33
N TYR A 9 -7.56 -11.13 0.19
CA TYR A 9 -7.13 -11.97 -0.94
C TYR A 9 -8.36 -12.46 -1.69
N GLY A 10 -8.63 -11.91 -2.87
CA GLY A 10 -9.77 -12.33 -3.71
C GLY A 10 -11.13 -12.25 -2.99
N GLY A 11 -11.32 -11.28 -2.08
CA GLY A 11 -12.54 -11.12 -1.28
C GLY A 11 -12.54 -11.80 0.10
N TYR A 12 -11.51 -12.57 0.45
CA TYR A 12 -11.36 -13.18 1.78
C TYR A 12 -10.42 -12.35 2.67
N TYR A 13 -10.74 -12.23 3.96
CA TYR A 13 -9.90 -11.55 4.95
C TYR A 13 -8.81 -12.46 5.51
N VAL A 14 -7.58 -11.98 5.58
CA VAL A 14 -6.44 -12.70 6.16
C VAL A 14 -5.77 -11.80 7.20
N ASP A 15 -5.82 -12.23 8.47
CA ASP A 15 -5.21 -11.50 9.58
C ASP A 15 -3.75 -11.92 9.79
N GLN A 16 -2.89 -10.96 10.14
CA GLN A 16 -1.49 -11.25 10.44
C GLN A 16 -1.24 -11.32 11.96
N LEU A 17 -1.23 -12.53 12.50
CA LEU A 17 -1.11 -12.79 13.95
C LEU A 17 0.18 -12.23 14.59
N THR A 18 1.26 -12.12 13.82
CA THR A 18 2.56 -11.64 14.33
C THR A 18 2.77 -10.13 14.21
N TYR A 19 1.80 -9.40 13.66
CA TYR A 19 1.93 -7.95 13.42
C TYR A 19 2.26 -7.17 14.69
N ASN A 20 1.46 -7.35 15.76
CA ASN A 20 1.63 -6.58 16.99
C ASN A 20 2.99 -6.81 17.66
N SER A 21 3.44 -8.06 17.78
CA SER A 21 4.74 -8.36 18.40
C SER A 21 5.91 -7.82 17.58
N GLN A 22 5.80 -7.83 16.25
CA GLN A 22 6.83 -7.28 15.35
C GLN A 22 6.91 -5.75 15.41
N VAL A 23 5.76 -5.06 15.49
CA VAL A 23 5.73 -3.59 15.65
C VAL A 23 6.31 -3.20 17.01
N GLN A 24 5.90 -3.84 18.10
CA GLN A 24 6.41 -3.56 19.44
C GLN A 24 7.93 -3.76 19.53
N ASN A 25 8.45 -4.86 18.98
CA ASN A 25 9.90 -5.11 18.93
C ASN A 25 10.66 -4.05 18.12
N THR A 26 10.06 -3.52 17.05
CA THR A 26 10.68 -2.47 16.22
C THR A 26 10.72 -1.14 16.95
N LEU A 27 9.62 -0.77 17.62
CA LEU A 27 9.53 0.45 18.42
C LEU A 27 10.47 0.39 19.64
N ALA A 28 10.57 -0.77 20.30
CA ALA A 28 11.51 -1.00 21.41
C ALA A 28 12.99 -0.84 21.00
N GLN A 29 13.31 -1.03 19.72
CA GLN A 29 14.64 -0.76 19.16
C GLN A 29 14.86 0.71 18.76
N GLY A 30 13.91 1.61 19.05
CA GLY A 30 13.97 3.02 18.64
C GLY A 30 13.84 3.24 17.13
N LYS A 31 13.39 2.23 16.37
CA LYS A 31 13.27 2.29 14.90
C LYS A 31 11.88 2.75 14.49
N ARG A 32 11.80 3.43 13.34
CA ARG A 32 10.51 3.80 12.72
C ARG A 32 9.86 2.57 12.10
N ALA A 33 8.66 2.24 12.60
CA ALA A 33 7.80 1.19 12.07
C ALA A 33 6.72 1.80 11.16
N HIS A 34 6.46 1.14 10.04
CA HIS A 34 5.40 1.47 9.10
C HIS A 34 4.55 0.24 8.83
N THR A 35 3.32 0.47 8.39
CA THR A 35 2.34 -0.59 8.13
C THR A 35 1.97 -0.61 6.66
N TYR A 36 1.52 -1.76 6.19
CA TYR A 36 0.81 -1.85 4.93
C TYR A 36 -0.36 -2.82 5.06
N ILE A 37 -1.40 -2.61 4.26
CA ILE A 37 -2.57 -3.49 4.13
C ILE A 37 -2.51 -4.15 2.76
N TRP A 38 -2.61 -5.48 2.71
CA TRP A 38 -2.74 -6.19 1.43
C TRP A 38 -4.12 -5.90 0.82
N TYR A 39 -4.16 -5.18 -0.29
CA TYR A 39 -5.33 -4.42 -0.73
C TYR A 39 -5.97 -4.96 -2.02
N GLN A 40 -6.19 -6.27 -2.11
CA GLN A 40 -6.81 -6.91 -3.28
C GLN A 40 -8.33 -6.66 -3.39
N VAL A 41 -8.74 -5.41 -3.51
CA VAL A 41 -10.15 -4.99 -3.50
C VAL A 41 -10.76 -4.86 -4.90
N GLY A 42 -9.94 -5.00 -5.95
CA GLY A 42 -10.35 -4.70 -7.31
C GLY A 42 -10.83 -3.25 -7.44
N GLY A 43 -12.04 -3.06 -7.96
CA GLY A 43 -12.72 -1.76 -8.03
C GLY A 43 -13.88 -1.60 -7.03
N SER A 44 -13.95 -2.46 -5.99
CA SER A 44 -15.08 -2.47 -5.06
C SER A 44 -14.87 -1.53 -3.87
N ILE A 45 -15.67 -0.45 -3.81
CA ILE A 45 -15.71 0.47 -2.65
C ILE A 45 -16.23 -0.24 -1.39
N GLU A 46 -17.15 -1.18 -1.53
CA GLU A 46 -17.71 -1.92 -0.40
C GLU A 46 -16.65 -2.82 0.25
N LEU A 47 -15.90 -3.57 -0.55
CA LEU A 47 -14.81 -4.41 -0.06
C LEU A 47 -13.69 -3.55 0.54
N SER A 48 -13.36 -2.45 -0.13
CA SER A 48 -12.45 -1.42 0.35
C SER A 48 -12.84 -0.90 1.74
N LYS A 49 -14.12 -0.57 1.96
CA LYS A 49 -14.65 -0.17 3.27
C LYS A 49 -14.47 -1.30 4.30
N GLY A 50 -14.86 -2.53 3.97
CA GLY A 50 -14.77 -3.67 4.90
C GLY A 50 -13.34 -3.97 5.37
N VAL A 51 -12.37 -3.92 4.44
CA VAL A 51 -10.94 -4.06 4.74
C VAL A 51 -10.46 -3.00 5.71
N LEU A 52 -10.78 -1.74 5.43
CA LEU A 52 -10.27 -0.62 6.19
C LEU A 52 -10.93 -0.52 7.56
N ASP A 53 -12.24 -0.80 7.64
CA ASP A 53 -12.96 -0.88 8.91
C ASP A 53 -12.38 -2.01 9.80
N ARG A 54 -11.89 -3.11 9.21
CA ARG A 54 -11.23 -4.20 9.94
C ARG A 54 -9.82 -3.85 10.40
N TYR A 55 -8.97 -3.35 9.51
CA TYR A 55 -7.52 -3.30 9.75
C TYR A 55 -7.00 -1.96 10.27
N LEU A 56 -7.61 -0.82 9.92
CA LEU A 56 -7.16 0.49 10.42
C LEU A 56 -7.19 0.59 11.96
N PRO A 57 -8.23 0.09 12.67
CA PRO A 57 -8.25 0.14 14.14
C PRO A 57 -7.17 -0.72 14.81
N GLN A 58 -6.60 -1.69 14.09
CA GLN A 58 -5.59 -2.61 14.61
C GLN A 58 -4.16 -2.07 14.46
N ILE A 59 -3.98 -0.93 13.79
CA ILE A 59 -2.64 -0.38 13.54
C ILE A 59 -2.03 0.14 14.86
N ALA A 60 -0.93 -0.49 15.26
CA ALA A 60 -0.19 -0.17 16.48
C ALA A 60 0.99 0.81 16.27
N THR A 61 1.25 1.27 15.05
CA THR A 61 2.29 2.27 14.78
C THR A 61 1.82 3.67 15.22
N PRO A 62 2.75 4.58 15.56
CA PRO A 62 2.37 5.96 15.89
C PRO A 62 1.61 6.65 14.76
N LYS A 63 0.68 7.55 15.10
CA LYS A 63 0.03 8.44 14.11
C LYS A 63 1.09 9.25 13.34
N GLY A 64 0.81 9.54 12.08
CA GLY A 64 1.75 10.13 11.13
C GLY A 64 2.78 9.14 10.55
N SER A 65 2.84 7.89 11.01
CA SER A 65 3.55 6.84 10.28
C SER A 65 2.84 6.52 8.95
N ILE A 66 3.60 5.99 7.99
CA ILE A 66 3.04 5.44 6.74
C ILE A 66 2.16 4.22 7.03
N ASP A 67 0.99 4.22 6.40
CA ASP A 67 0.18 3.03 6.16
C ASP A 67 -0.10 2.92 4.65
N ALA A 68 0.51 1.93 4.01
CA ALA A 68 0.46 1.77 2.57
C ALA A 68 -0.67 0.81 2.15
N LEU A 69 -1.34 1.11 1.04
CA LEU A 69 -2.22 0.17 0.35
C LEU A 69 -1.41 -0.61 -0.67
N ASP A 70 -1.18 -1.89 -0.40
CA ASP A 70 -0.48 -2.80 -1.28
C ASP A 70 -1.44 -3.35 -2.33
N TYR A 71 -1.45 -2.73 -3.51
CA TYR A 71 -2.36 -3.01 -4.62
C TYR A 71 -1.57 -3.55 -5.81
N GLU A 72 -1.18 -4.82 -5.73
CA GLU A 72 -0.36 -5.48 -6.74
C GLU A 72 -1.02 -6.73 -7.35
N SER A 73 -2.26 -7.02 -6.97
CA SER A 73 -3.07 -8.11 -7.51
C SER A 73 -4.58 -7.81 -7.44
N GLY A 74 -5.38 -8.63 -8.15
CA GLY A 74 -6.85 -8.63 -8.13
C GLY A 74 -7.54 -7.37 -8.62
N ALA A 75 -6.91 -6.61 -9.52
CA ALA A 75 -7.56 -5.53 -10.24
C ALA A 75 -8.83 -6.00 -10.96
N SER A 76 -9.85 -5.15 -10.97
CA SER A 76 -11.00 -5.36 -11.86
C SER A 76 -10.64 -4.95 -13.29
N GLY A 77 -11.51 -5.28 -14.26
CA GLY A 77 -11.37 -4.83 -15.64
C GLY A 77 -11.54 -3.32 -15.85
N SER A 78 -11.95 -2.55 -14.83
CA SER A 78 -12.13 -1.11 -14.92
C SER A 78 -11.03 -0.35 -14.18
N LYS A 79 -10.11 0.26 -14.95
CA LYS A 79 -9.06 1.14 -14.43
C LYS A 79 -9.63 2.29 -13.59
N GLN A 80 -10.76 2.84 -14.00
CA GLN A 80 -11.45 3.89 -13.26
C GLN A 80 -11.92 3.38 -11.89
N ALA A 81 -12.64 2.25 -11.85
CA ALA A 81 -13.16 1.70 -10.59
C ALA A 81 -12.02 1.29 -9.64
N ASN A 82 -10.96 0.68 -10.16
CA ASN A 82 -9.75 0.37 -9.39
C ASN A 82 -9.16 1.64 -8.73
N THR A 83 -9.01 2.70 -9.52
CA THR A 83 -8.47 3.98 -9.05
C THR A 83 -9.38 4.62 -8.01
N ASP A 84 -10.70 4.57 -8.20
CA ASP A 84 -11.67 5.12 -7.24
C ASP A 84 -11.64 4.37 -5.90
N ALA A 85 -11.47 3.04 -5.93
CA ALA A 85 -11.31 2.22 -4.73
C ALA A 85 -10.01 2.51 -3.98
N ILE A 86 -8.90 2.69 -4.70
CA ILE A 86 -7.61 3.07 -4.11
C ILE A 86 -7.70 4.47 -3.47
N LEU A 87 -8.23 5.46 -4.18
CA LEU A 87 -8.39 6.82 -3.67
C LEU A 87 -9.29 6.85 -2.43
N TYR A 88 -10.40 6.10 -2.44
CA TYR A 88 -11.22 5.93 -1.25
C TYR A 88 -10.39 5.40 -0.08
N GLY A 89 -9.60 4.35 -0.30
CA GLY A 89 -8.80 3.78 0.77
C GLY A 89 -7.74 4.73 1.31
N MET A 90 -7.04 5.46 0.44
CA MET A 90 -6.02 6.42 0.83
C MET A 90 -6.61 7.59 1.64
N ARG A 91 -7.83 8.04 1.32
CA ARG A 91 -8.56 9.01 2.14
C ARG A 91 -8.83 8.47 3.53
N ARG A 92 -9.33 7.24 3.66
CA ARG A 92 -9.60 6.59 4.95
C ARG A 92 -8.33 6.44 5.80
N VAL A 93 -7.20 6.09 5.18
CA VAL A 93 -5.88 6.04 5.86
C VAL A 93 -5.49 7.41 6.41
N LYS A 94 -5.63 8.46 5.59
CA LYS A 94 -5.37 9.84 6.02
C LYS A 94 -6.30 10.30 7.14
N GLU A 95 -7.59 10.00 7.04
CA GLU A 95 -8.60 10.28 8.08
C GLU A 95 -8.28 9.54 9.39
N ALA A 96 -7.73 8.33 9.32
CA ALA A 96 -7.25 7.59 10.48
C ALA A 96 -5.95 8.16 11.10
N GLY A 97 -5.40 9.24 10.53
CA GLY A 97 -4.22 9.95 11.04
C GLY A 97 -2.88 9.35 10.63
N TYR A 98 -2.85 8.60 9.52
CA TYR A 98 -1.62 8.03 8.95
C TYR A 98 -1.24 8.73 7.63
N THR A 99 -0.01 8.52 7.18
CA THR A 99 0.44 8.99 5.86
C THR A 99 0.07 7.95 4.81
N PRO A 100 -0.87 8.24 3.88
CA PRO A 100 -1.29 7.27 2.88
C PRO A 100 -0.22 7.08 1.80
N MET A 101 0.07 5.83 1.46
CA MET A 101 0.94 5.48 0.32
C MET A 101 0.23 4.46 -0.57
N TYR A 102 0.42 4.59 -1.88
CA TYR A 102 0.06 3.55 -2.86
C TYR A 102 1.31 2.72 -3.15
N TYR A 103 1.25 1.41 -2.87
CA TYR A 103 2.32 0.48 -3.19
C TYR A 103 1.88 -0.48 -4.30
N SER A 104 2.76 -0.68 -5.29
CA SER A 104 2.59 -1.64 -6.40
C SER A 104 3.89 -1.78 -7.20
N TYR A 105 3.84 -2.46 -8.34
CA TYR A 105 4.93 -2.49 -9.32
C TYR A 105 4.51 -1.90 -10.68
N LYS A 106 5.47 -1.30 -11.39
CA LYS A 106 5.22 -0.40 -12.52
C LYS A 106 4.33 -0.98 -13.64
N PRO A 107 4.60 -2.18 -14.21
CA PRO A 107 3.72 -2.78 -15.22
C PRO A 107 2.26 -2.90 -14.78
N TYR A 108 2.03 -3.30 -13.53
CA TYR A 108 0.69 -3.50 -13.00
C TYR A 108 -0.04 -2.18 -12.80
N THR A 109 0.64 -1.17 -12.25
CA THR A 109 0.08 0.18 -12.11
C THR A 109 -0.33 0.75 -13.47
N ILE A 110 0.54 0.68 -14.48
CA ILE A 110 0.26 1.22 -15.82
C ILE A 110 -0.93 0.48 -16.47
N ALA A 111 -1.03 -0.84 -16.30
CA ALA A 111 -2.13 -1.62 -16.85
C ALA A 111 -3.47 -1.32 -16.16
N ASN A 112 -3.48 -1.19 -14.83
CA ASN A 112 -4.71 -1.32 -14.04
C ASN A 112 -5.17 -0.04 -13.32
N VAL A 113 -4.33 0.98 -13.21
CA VAL A 113 -4.58 2.16 -12.36
C VAL A 113 -4.28 3.46 -13.12
N ASP A 114 -5.10 4.49 -12.90
CA ASP A 114 -4.79 5.86 -13.32
C ASP A 114 -4.04 6.57 -12.19
N TYR A 115 -2.75 6.24 -12.06
CA TYR A 115 -1.90 6.72 -10.97
C TYR A 115 -1.74 8.25 -10.95
N LYS A 116 -1.98 8.93 -12.08
CA LYS A 116 -1.95 10.39 -12.15
C LYS A 116 -3.02 11.03 -11.27
N ARG A 117 -4.18 10.37 -11.13
CA ARG A 117 -5.22 10.80 -10.19
C ARG A 117 -4.79 10.62 -8.74
N ILE A 118 -4.02 9.57 -8.44
CA ILE A 118 -3.47 9.33 -7.09
C ILE A 118 -2.53 10.47 -6.71
N ILE A 119 -1.49 10.74 -7.51
CA ILE A 119 -0.50 11.78 -7.19
C ILE A 119 -1.08 13.20 -7.21
N LYS A 120 -2.14 13.43 -8.00
CA LYS A 120 -2.86 14.71 -7.99
C LYS A 120 -3.52 14.98 -6.65
N GLU A 121 -4.05 13.96 -5.99
CA GLU A 121 -4.72 14.10 -4.70
C GLU A 121 -3.77 13.89 -3.51
N PHE A 122 -2.79 13.01 -3.67
CA PHE A 122 -1.78 12.67 -2.69
C PHE A 122 -0.39 12.80 -3.32
N PRO A 123 0.17 14.02 -3.41
CA PRO A 123 1.52 14.21 -3.93
C PRO A 123 2.56 13.45 -3.08
N GLY A 124 3.58 12.88 -3.73
CA GLY A 124 4.65 12.08 -3.13
C GLY A 124 4.22 10.70 -2.61
N SER A 125 3.03 10.23 -2.97
CA SER A 125 2.44 9.04 -2.35
C SER A 125 2.69 7.72 -3.08
N LEU A 126 3.53 7.69 -4.12
CA LEU A 126 3.83 6.47 -4.86
C LEU A 126 5.04 5.77 -4.25
N TRP A 127 4.85 4.52 -3.85
CA TRP A 127 5.93 3.59 -3.52
C TRP A 127 5.92 2.45 -4.54
N ILE A 128 6.63 2.65 -5.65
CA ILE A 128 6.63 1.70 -6.78
C ILE A 128 7.89 0.84 -6.74
N ALA A 129 7.71 -0.47 -6.73
CA ALA A 129 8.80 -1.39 -7.02
C ALA A 129 9.01 -1.51 -8.54
N GLU A 130 10.24 -1.33 -9.01
CA GLU A 130 10.66 -1.71 -10.36
C GLU A 130 11.66 -2.86 -10.24
N TYR A 131 11.23 -4.06 -10.61
CA TYR A 131 12.09 -5.24 -10.68
C TYR A 131 12.48 -5.44 -12.15
N PRO A 132 13.77 -5.34 -12.53
CA PRO A 132 14.23 -5.59 -13.90
C PRO A 132 14.04 -7.06 -14.32
N ASN A 133 13.98 -7.98 -13.36
CA ASN A 133 13.64 -9.39 -13.49
C ASN A 133 13.17 -9.94 -12.12
N TYR A 134 12.58 -11.14 -12.09
CA TYR A 134 12.19 -11.85 -10.84
C TYR A 134 13.39 -12.47 -10.09
N GLU A 135 14.62 -12.08 -10.42
CA GLU A 135 15.82 -12.60 -9.77
C GLU A 135 16.18 -11.73 -8.56
N VAL A 136 16.64 -12.37 -7.49
CA VAL A 136 17.15 -11.67 -6.31
C VAL A 136 18.39 -10.88 -6.73
N THR A 137 18.28 -9.56 -6.82
CA THR A 137 19.43 -8.64 -6.96
C THR A 137 19.87 -8.14 -5.59
N PRO A 138 20.93 -8.72 -4.99
CA PRO A 138 21.43 -8.34 -3.65
C PRO A 138 22.24 -7.03 -3.61
N THR A 139 22.32 -6.28 -4.72
CA THR A 139 23.01 -4.98 -4.78
C THR A 139 22.13 -3.91 -5.44
N PRO A 140 22.08 -2.67 -4.92
CA PRO A 140 21.31 -1.58 -5.53
C PRO A 140 21.89 -1.24 -6.91
N ASN A 141 21.11 -1.45 -7.97
CA ASN A 141 21.46 -1.02 -9.32
C ASN A 141 20.88 0.37 -9.58
N TRP A 142 21.73 1.40 -9.48
CA TRP A 142 21.37 2.81 -9.63
C TRP A 142 20.97 3.23 -11.06
N ASN A 143 21.03 2.31 -12.05
CA ASN A 143 20.66 2.59 -13.44
C ASN A 143 19.20 2.24 -13.78
N PHE A 144 18.43 1.68 -12.84
CA PHE A 144 17.01 1.35 -13.00
C PHE A 144 16.17 2.15 -12.01
N PHE A 145 16.24 3.46 -12.16
CA PHE A 145 15.29 4.35 -11.49
C PHE A 145 14.01 4.35 -12.33
N PRO A 146 12.85 3.96 -11.79
CA PRO A 146 11.62 4.02 -12.56
C PRO A 146 11.37 5.47 -12.94
N SER A 147 11.40 5.76 -14.23
CA SER A 147 10.94 7.03 -14.77
C SER A 147 9.42 7.11 -14.66
N MET A 148 8.93 7.36 -13.45
CA MET A 148 7.56 7.76 -13.15
C MET A 148 7.62 9.07 -12.37
N ASP A 149 6.76 10.02 -12.74
CA ASP A 149 6.61 11.26 -11.99
C ASP A 149 6.19 10.94 -10.54
N ASP A 150 6.82 11.62 -9.56
CA ASP A 150 6.42 11.66 -8.14
C ASP A 150 6.62 10.35 -7.33
N ILE A 151 7.77 9.70 -7.52
CA ILE A 151 8.23 8.62 -6.62
C ILE A 151 8.69 9.25 -5.29
N GLY A 152 7.92 8.98 -4.23
CA GLY A 152 8.33 9.31 -2.87
C GLY A 152 9.32 8.26 -2.36
N ILE A 153 10.50 8.70 -1.90
CA ILE A 153 11.49 7.86 -1.22
C ILE A 153 11.43 8.09 0.30
#